data_AF-A0A0R1QWN0-F1
#
_entry.id   AF-A0A0R1QWN0-F1
#
_cell.length_a   1.000
_cell.length_b   1.000
_cell.length_c   1.000
_cell.angle_alpha   90.00
_cell.angle_beta   90.00
_cell.angle_gamma   90.00
#
_symmetry.space_group_name_H-M   'P 1'
#
loop_
_entity.id
_entity.type
_entity.pdbx_description
1 polymer ?
#
loop_
_entity_poly.entity_id
_entity_poly.type
_entity_poly.pdbx_seq_one_letter_code
_entity_poly.pdbx_strand_id
1 'polypeptide(L)'
;MPKGWWVILLALISFGLAPQTVHASSQRQVPTLYLHGHHGGPNSMVPLMTAAQRTDHATAVVTATVDGDGHVHLEGDWPVATHRPLIKIVFKNNRTLNYHRIADWLRNVIETLQSHYQITKFNPGLFTSVFGT
;
A
#
# COMPACT_ATOMS: atom_id res chain seq x y z
N MET A 1 -63.46 -0.85 -31.80
CA MET A 1 -62.18 -0.13 -31.59
C MET A 1 -62.16 0.53 -30.21
N PRO A 2 -61.58 -0.10 -29.18
CA PRO A 2 -61.05 0.60 -28.02
C PRO A 2 -59.51 0.63 -28.07
N LYS A 3 -58.96 1.82 -27.83
CA LYS A 3 -57.54 2.19 -28.03
C LYS A 3 -56.71 1.73 -26.84
N GLY A 4 -55.68 0.94 -27.13
CA GLY A 4 -54.76 0.39 -26.13
C GLY A 4 -53.92 1.48 -25.46
N TRP A 5 -54.07 1.60 -24.14
CA TRP A 5 -53.14 2.33 -23.27
C TRP A 5 -52.68 1.49 -22.06
N TRP A 6 -52.95 0.18 -22.04
CA TRP A 6 -52.56 -0.67 -20.90
C TRP A 6 -51.18 -1.31 -21.04
N VAL A 7 -50.54 -1.21 -22.21
CA VAL A 7 -49.31 -1.98 -22.51
C VAL A 7 -48.02 -1.28 -22.04
N ILE A 8 -48.07 0.00 -21.66
CA ILE A 8 -46.85 0.76 -21.29
C ILE A 8 -46.48 0.63 -19.81
N LEU A 9 -47.40 0.16 -18.95
CA LEU A 9 -47.11 0.01 -17.51
C LEU A 9 -46.36 -1.29 -17.14
N LEU A 10 -46.30 -2.28 -18.03
CA LEU A 10 -45.62 -3.55 -17.75
C LEU A 10 -44.15 -3.60 -18.22
N ALA A 11 -43.72 -2.66 -19.07
CA ALA A 11 -42.35 -2.66 -19.60
C ALA A 11 -41.32 -1.96 -18.68
N LEU A 12 -41.76 -1.22 -17.65
CA LEU A 12 -40.86 -0.47 -16.76
C LEU A 12 -40.46 -1.22 -15.48
N ILE A 13 -41.05 -2.38 -15.20
CA ILE A 13 -40.74 -3.18 -13.99
C ILE A 13 -39.65 -4.24 -14.29
N SER A 14 -39.38 -4.56 -15.55
CA SER A 14 -38.50 -5.68 -15.92
C SER A 14 -37.01 -5.35 -16.00
N PHE A 15 -36.61 -4.07 -15.93
CA PHE A 15 -35.20 -3.66 -16.11
C PHE A 15 -34.42 -3.49 -14.79
N GLY A 16 -34.96 -3.93 -13.65
CA GLY A 16 -34.44 -3.59 -12.33
C GLY A 16 -33.66 -4.66 -11.58
N LEU A 17 -33.54 -5.90 -12.09
CA LEU A 17 -33.00 -7.03 -11.32
C LEU A 17 -31.82 -7.74 -12.01
N ALA A 18 -30.89 -6.99 -12.60
CA ALA A 18 -29.56 -7.53 -12.78
C ALA A 18 -28.90 -7.63 -11.39
N PRO A 19 -28.50 -8.83 -10.90
CA PRO A 19 -27.74 -8.93 -9.66
C PRO A 19 -26.47 -8.11 -9.82
N GLN A 20 -26.37 -7.02 -9.08
CA GLN A 20 -25.14 -6.25 -8.97
C GLN A 20 -24.15 -7.17 -8.27
N THR A 21 -23.16 -7.69 -9.00
CA THR A 21 -22.05 -8.40 -8.38
C THR A 21 -21.27 -7.37 -7.57
N VAL A 22 -21.56 -7.32 -6.26
CA VAL A 22 -20.72 -6.60 -5.31
C VAL A 22 -19.40 -7.36 -5.27
N HIS A 23 -18.47 -6.96 -6.14
CA HIS A 23 -17.09 -7.39 -6.04
C HIS A 23 -16.61 -6.77 -4.74
N ALA A 24 -16.48 -7.59 -3.68
CA ALA A 24 -15.81 -7.15 -2.48
C ALA A 24 -14.41 -6.68 -2.91
N SER A 25 -14.15 -5.37 -2.83
CA SER A 25 -12.82 -4.87 -3.05
C SER A 25 -11.97 -5.45 -1.94
N SER A 26 -11.18 -6.48 -2.24
CA SER A 26 -10.22 -7.02 -1.29
C SER A 26 -9.24 -5.89 -0.98
N GLN A 27 -9.44 -5.22 0.16
CA GLN A 27 -8.63 -4.08 0.55
C GLN A 27 -7.33 -4.62 1.15
N ARG A 28 -6.19 -4.15 0.65
CA ARG A 28 -4.89 -4.49 1.23
C ARG A 28 -4.83 -4.04 2.69
N GLN A 29 -4.21 -4.86 3.54
CA GLN A 29 -3.92 -4.47 4.92
C GLN A 29 -2.97 -3.26 4.97
N VAL A 30 -3.03 -2.51 6.06
CA VAL A 30 -2.17 -1.34 6.29
C VAL A 30 -0.71 -1.79 6.38
N PRO A 31 0.18 -1.31 5.49
CA PRO A 31 1.60 -1.67 5.53
C PRO A 31 2.35 -0.94 6.64
N THR A 32 3.47 -1.52 7.06
CA THR A 32 4.46 -0.86 7.90
C THR A 32 5.67 -0.47 7.05
N LEU A 33 6.03 0.82 7.05
CA LEU A 33 7.14 1.36 6.26
C LEU A 33 8.41 1.43 7.11
N TYR A 34 9.46 0.74 6.69
CA TYR A 34 10.77 0.74 7.33
C TYR A 34 11.74 1.63 6.56
N LEU A 35 12.18 2.72 7.20
CA LEU A 35 13.11 3.69 6.63
C LEU A 35 14.42 3.69 7.41
N HIS A 36 15.56 3.71 6.71
CA HIS A 36 16.87 3.80 7.34
C HIS A 36 17.27 5.26 7.65
N GLY A 37 18.15 5.44 8.63
CA GLY A 37 18.74 6.75 8.95
C GLY A 37 19.91 7.14 8.04
N HIS A 38 20.57 8.25 8.38
CA HIS A 38 21.81 8.69 7.75
C HIS A 38 22.88 7.59 7.78
N HIS A 39 23.61 7.39 6.67
CA HIS A 39 24.52 6.25 6.42
C HIS A 39 23.88 4.86 6.38
N GLY A 40 22.56 4.75 6.59
CA GLY A 40 21.85 3.50 6.44
C GLY A 40 21.72 3.07 4.97
N GLY A 41 21.32 1.84 4.72
CA GLY A 41 21.16 1.32 3.36
C GLY A 41 20.27 0.08 3.32
N PRO A 42 20.36 -0.73 2.25
CA PRO A 42 19.46 -1.87 2.01
C PRO A 42 19.36 -2.88 3.16
N ASN A 43 20.39 -2.97 4.00
CA ASN A 43 20.50 -3.94 5.09
C ASN A 43 20.15 -3.36 6.47
N SER A 44 20.03 -2.04 6.61
CA SER A 44 19.89 -1.40 7.93
C SER A 44 18.62 -1.79 8.67
N MET A 45 17.52 -2.01 7.94
CA MET A 45 16.23 -2.35 8.54
C MET A 45 15.93 -3.86 8.54
N VAL A 46 16.79 -4.68 7.92
CA VAL A 46 16.59 -6.13 7.80
C VAL A 46 16.44 -6.81 9.17
N PRO A 47 17.24 -6.49 10.22
CA PRO A 47 17.05 -7.09 11.54
C PRO A 47 15.67 -6.82 12.14
N LEU A 48 15.14 -5.60 11.98
CA LEU A 48 13.84 -5.21 12.51
C LEU A 48 12.68 -5.84 11.74
N MET A 49 12.78 -5.89 10.41
CA MET A 49 11.80 -6.59 9.59
C MET A 49 11.81 -8.09 9.90
N THR A 50 12.99 -8.71 10.01
CA THR A 50 13.14 -10.12 10.40
C THR A 50 12.50 -10.40 11.76
N ALA A 51 12.68 -9.49 12.72
CA ALA A 51 12.05 -9.62 14.03
C ALA A 51 10.52 -9.58 13.91
N ALA A 52 9.94 -8.61 13.19
CA ALA A 52 8.50 -8.53 12.95
C ALA A 52 7.95 -9.75 12.19
N GLN A 53 8.70 -10.32 11.25
CA GLN A 53 8.29 -11.57 10.59
C GLN A 53 8.20 -12.74 11.59
N ARG A 54 9.08 -12.79 12.59
CA ARG A 54 9.12 -13.85 13.61
C ARG A 54 8.09 -13.66 14.71
N THR A 55 7.93 -12.44 15.22
CA THR A 55 7.07 -12.14 16.38
C THR A 55 5.63 -11.88 15.97
N ASP A 56 5.45 -11.18 14.85
CA ASP A 56 4.18 -10.63 14.43
C ASP A 56 3.58 -11.37 13.23
N HIS A 57 4.24 -12.43 12.76
CA HIS A 57 3.90 -13.16 11.53
C HIS A 57 3.74 -12.22 10.32
N ALA A 58 4.47 -11.11 10.33
CA ALA A 58 4.46 -10.12 9.27
C ALA A 58 5.15 -10.65 8.00
N THR A 59 4.86 -10.02 6.87
CA THR A 59 5.39 -10.47 5.56
C THR A 59 6.10 -9.33 4.86
N ALA A 60 7.39 -9.49 4.56
CA ALA A 60 8.09 -8.55 3.67
C ALA A 60 7.58 -8.69 2.23
N VAL A 61 7.15 -7.59 1.62
CA VAL A 61 6.49 -7.60 0.30
C VAL A 61 7.22 -6.79 -0.75
N VAL A 62 7.63 -5.57 -0.41
CA VAL A 62 8.14 -4.58 -1.38
C VAL A 62 9.36 -3.89 -0.82
N THR A 63 10.37 -3.67 -1.67
CA THR A 63 11.42 -2.68 -1.46
C THR A 63 11.18 -1.50 -2.39
N ALA A 64 11.01 -0.30 -1.81
CA ALA A 64 10.92 0.97 -2.52
C ALA A 64 12.29 1.66 -2.47
N THR A 65 12.99 1.68 -3.61
CA THR A 65 14.31 2.31 -3.73
C THR A 65 14.18 3.67 -4.40
N VAL A 66 14.68 4.72 -3.75
CA VAL A 66 14.70 6.09 -4.28
C VAL A 66 16.10 6.44 -4.76
N ASP A 67 16.24 6.93 -5.98
CA ASP A 67 17.49 7.46 -6.52
C ASP A 67 17.76 8.92 -6.13
N GLY A 68 18.80 9.53 -6.71
CA GLY A 68 19.30 10.84 -6.29
C GLY A 68 18.43 12.02 -6.71
N ASP A 69 17.68 11.86 -7.80
CA ASP A 69 16.70 12.77 -8.37
C ASP A 69 15.29 12.52 -7.83
N GLY A 70 15.05 11.37 -7.18
CA GLY A 70 13.86 11.12 -6.37
C GLY A 70 12.83 10.20 -7.02
N HIS A 71 13.17 9.56 -8.14
CA HIS A 71 12.37 8.50 -8.73
C HIS A 71 12.36 7.26 -7.83
N VAL A 72 11.20 6.60 -7.79
CA VAL A 72 10.95 5.45 -6.92
C VAL A 72 10.85 4.19 -7.77
N HIS A 73 11.66 3.18 -7.44
CA HIS A 73 11.59 1.85 -8.01
C HIS A 73 10.99 0.89 -6.98
N LEU A 74 9.96 0.15 -7.37
CA LEU A 74 9.32 -0.87 -6.56
C LEU A 74 9.80 -2.25 -7.00
N GLU A 75 10.32 -3.04 -6.07
CA GLU A 75 10.72 -4.43 -6.28
C GLU A 75 10.01 -5.35 -5.29
N GLY A 76 9.50 -6.49 -5.80
CA GLY A 76 8.78 -7.49 -5.01
C GLY A 76 7.34 -7.67 -5.46
N ASP A 77 6.59 -8.45 -4.70
CA ASP A 77 5.17 -8.70 -4.94
C ASP A 77 4.37 -8.47 -3.65
N TRP A 78 3.20 -7.85 -3.81
CA TRP A 78 2.29 -7.59 -2.70
C TRP A 78 0.88 -8.11 -3.01
N PRO A 79 0.66 -9.41 -2.75
CA PRO A 79 -0.66 -10.02 -2.79
C PRO A 79 -1.65 -9.30 -1.89
N VAL A 80 -2.91 -9.22 -2.32
CA VAL A 80 -3.92 -8.43 -1.61
C VAL A 80 -4.19 -8.94 -0.20
N ALA A 81 -4.14 -10.25 0.00
CA ALA A 81 -4.42 -10.92 1.28
C ALA A 81 -3.18 -11.04 2.20
N THR A 82 -2.08 -10.34 1.90
CA THR A 82 -0.86 -10.43 2.72
C THR A 82 -1.11 -9.91 4.14
N HIS A 83 -0.73 -10.74 5.12
CA HIS A 83 -0.79 -10.38 6.53
C HIS A 83 0.35 -9.44 6.92
N ARG A 84 0.01 -8.31 7.55
CA ARG A 84 0.94 -7.30 8.10
C ARG A 84 2.12 -7.02 7.13
N PRO A 85 1.84 -6.40 5.96
CA PRO A 85 2.85 -6.21 4.93
C PRO A 85 3.95 -5.23 5.38
N LEU A 86 5.21 -5.62 5.19
CA LEU A 86 6.38 -4.81 5.50
C LEU A 86 6.98 -4.28 4.21
N ILE A 87 7.15 -2.97 4.13
CA ILE A 87 7.78 -2.29 3.00
C ILE A 87 9.08 -1.68 3.48
N LYS A 88 10.17 -2.00 2.78
CA LYS A 88 11.49 -1.40 3.04
C LYS A 88 11.71 -0.22 2.13
N ILE A 89 12.13 0.92 2.67
CA ILE A 89 12.48 2.12 1.92
C ILE A 89 14.00 2.28 1.93
N VAL A 90 14.58 2.48 0.76
CA VAL A 90 16.03 2.66 0.58
C VAL A 90 16.28 3.94 -0.20
N PHE A 91 16.94 4.92 0.43
CA PHE A 91 17.45 6.10 -0.28
C PHE A 91 18.87 5.81 -0.76
N LYS A 92 19.09 5.76 -2.08
CA LYS A 92 20.43 5.50 -2.65
C LYS A 92 21.43 6.55 -2.18
N ASN A 93 21.02 7.82 -2.13
CA ASN A 93 21.81 8.87 -1.50
C ASN A 93 21.50 8.95 0.00
N ASN A 94 22.19 8.12 0.77
CA ASN A 94 22.03 7.99 2.21
C ASN A 94 22.89 8.94 3.06
N ARG A 95 23.62 9.87 2.42
CA ARG A 95 24.53 10.82 3.09
C ARG A 95 24.02 12.27 3.06
N THR A 96 22.89 12.52 2.41
CA THR A 96 22.32 13.86 2.42
C THR A 96 21.81 14.23 3.82
N LEU A 97 22.11 15.46 4.26
CA LEU A 97 21.56 16.06 5.49
C LEU A 97 20.45 17.08 5.17
N ASN A 98 20.04 17.18 3.90
CA ASN A 98 18.98 18.08 3.51
C ASN A 98 17.62 17.44 3.83
N TYR A 99 16.99 17.92 4.91
CA TYR A 99 15.71 17.40 5.39
C TYR A 99 14.55 17.60 4.41
N HIS A 100 14.54 18.69 3.62
CA HIS A 100 13.52 18.90 2.59
C HIS A 100 13.61 17.82 1.51
N ARG A 101 14.82 17.52 1.04
CA ARG A 101 15.05 16.45 0.05
C ARG A 101 14.63 15.07 0.58
N ILE A 102 14.96 14.78 1.84
CA ILE A 102 14.55 13.52 2.50
C ILE A 102 13.01 13.43 2.58
N ALA A 103 12.35 14.54 2.93
CA ALA A 103 10.89 14.60 3.00
C ALA A 103 10.24 14.42 1.62
N ASP A 104 10.81 15.03 0.57
CA ASP A 104 10.35 14.89 -0.80
C ASP A 104 10.48 13.43 -1.28
N TRP A 105 11.59 12.77 -0.99
CA TRP A 105 11.77 11.35 -1.31
C TRP A 105 10.77 10.44 -0.59
N LEU A 106 10.52 10.69 0.70
CA LEU A 106 9.50 9.93 1.44
C LEU A 106 8.10 10.17 0.86
N ARG A 107 7.78 11.41 0.49
CA ARG A 107 6.53 11.75 -0.21
C ARG A 107 6.40 10.98 -1.52
N ASN A 108 7.43 10.98 -2.35
CA ASN A 108 7.42 10.26 -3.63
C ASN A 108 7.16 8.77 -3.43
N VAL A 109 7.76 8.15 -2.40
CA VAL A 109 7.47 6.74 -2.05
C VAL A 109 6.01 6.56 -1.67
N ILE A 110 5.47 7.42 -0.81
CA ILE A 110 4.07 7.32 -0.37
C ILE A 110 3.12 7.46 -1.57
N GLU A 111 3.32 8.48 -2.41
CA GLU A 111 2.49 8.72 -3.61
C GLU A 111 2.59 7.55 -4.61
N THR A 112 3.79 6.98 -4.78
CA THR A 112 3.99 5.80 -5.64
C THR A 112 3.26 4.58 -5.10
N LEU A 113 3.32 4.32 -3.78
CA LEU A 113 2.59 3.22 -3.14
C LEU A 113 1.07 3.43 -3.19
N GLN A 114 0.60 4.66 -3.00
CA GLN A 114 -0.81 5.03 -3.14
C GLN A 114 -1.30 4.77 -4.57
N SER A 115 -0.55 5.19 -5.58
CA SER A 115 -0.91 4.99 -6.98
C SER A 115 -0.89 3.50 -7.38
N HIS A 116 0.12 2.75 -6.95
CA HIS A 116 0.32 1.37 -7.41
C HIS A 116 -0.48 0.33 -6.62
N TYR A 117 -0.66 0.54 -5.31
CA TYR A 117 -1.31 -0.42 -4.40
C TYR A 117 -2.61 0.08 -3.77
N GLN A 118 -3.02 1.33 -4.05
CA GLN A 118 -4.25 1.96 -3.54
C GLN A 118 -4.33 2.02 -2.01
N ILE A 119 -3.18 2.15 -1.35
CA ILE A 119 -3.12 2.31 0.11
C ILE A 119 -3.60 3.71 0.50
N THR A 120 -4.22 3.83 1.67
CA THR A 120 -4.65 5.14 2.23
C THR A 120 -4.09 5.40 3.62
N LYS A 121 -3.49 4.38 4.24
CA LYS A 121 -2.90 4.40 5.57
C LYS A 121 -1.60 3.62 5.55
N PHE A 122 -0.71 3.93 6.48
CA PHE A 122 0.52 3.18 6.74
C PHE A 122 0.93 3.36 8.20
N ASN A 123 1.72 2.42 8.72
CA ASN A 123 2.36 2.53 10.03
C ASN A 123 3.84 2.88 9.86
N PRO A 124 4.42 3.71 10.73
CA PRO A 124 5.87 3.86 10.78
C PRO A 124 6.52 2.61 11.41
N GLY A 125 7.54 2.06 10.77
CA GLY A 125 8.35 0.96 11.30
C GLY A 125 9.28 1.45 12.39
N LEU A 126 8.76 1.50 13.62
CA LEU A 126 9.53 1.84 14.82
C LEU A 126 9.92 0.58 15.59
N PHE A 127 11.00 0.65 16.36
CA PHE A 127 11.48 -0.45 17.22
C PHE A 127 10.42 -0.96 18.21
N THR A 128 9.43 -0.13 18.55
CA THR A 128 8.42 -0.44 19.57
C THR A 128 7.30 -1.36 19.09
N SER A 129 7.06 -1.50 17.77
CA SER A 129 5.98 -2.36 17.28
C SER A 129 6.29 -3.85 17.47
N VAL A 130 7.57 -4.21 17.63
CA VAL A 130 8.06 -5.59 17.71
C VAL A 130 8.06 -6.16 19.14
N PHE A 131 7.74 -5.32 20.14
CA PHE A 131 7.74 -5.68 21.57
C PHE A 131 6.44 -5.29 22.27
N GLY A 132 5.33 -5.16 21.54
CA GLY A 132 4.01 -4.97 22.14
C GLY A 132 3.54 -6.27 22.82
N THR A 133 3.50 -6.22 24.16
CA THR A 133 2.87 -7.13 25.15
C THR A 133 2.01 -8.28 24.64
#